data_AF-A0AB36ZRF4-F1
#
_entry.id   AF-A0AB36ZRF4-F1
#
_cell.length_a   1.000
_cell.length_b   1.000
_cell.length_c   1.000
_cell.angle_alpha   90.00
_cell.angle_beta   90.00
_cell.angle_gamma   90.00
#
_symmetry.space_group_name_H-M   'P 1'
#
loop_
_entity.id
_entity.type
_entity.pdbx_description
1 polymer ?
#
loop_
_entity_poly.entity_id
_entity_poly.type
_entity_poly.pdbx_seq_one_letter_code
_entity_poly.pdbx_strand_id
1 'polypeptide(L)'
;MARGHLRARARQSRLGVEGARGGAAPALRRRARRLRRRGPGSRARRVPRSADPRLRPEDHRLLGRFDAPHPCAPAARHQPRGDRVTTLRIAVLAPDVLDSNGDAANARVLAARARWSGVEAEVVPLATASDAEVRPDVLVAGTGADEDLPGVLAFLHEIAPTLRAWVDQGTQVVAVGAGWEMLAGSISTAAGGARGIGLFPGDSVTGERATDDLLVETPGGVLVGFENHERRMTGIPLEHALGRVLHGTGDGAGHEGYAVGGLLGTHLHGPVLAKNPSLADAILRRALGDAYSPSDERLRLVDETARAARDVIAKRLGVGR
;
A
#
# COMPACT_ATOMS: atom_id res chain seq x y z
N MET A 1 -13.25 45.17 -11.24
CA MET A 1 -12.04 45.03 -12.08
C MET A 1 -10.95 44.44 -11.17
N ALA A 2 -10.20 43.38 -11.44
CA ALA A 2 -9.91 42.64 -12.66
C ALA A 2 -9.71 41.15 -12.30
N ARG A 3 -10.14 40.25 -13.19
CA ARG A 3 -9.91 38.79 -13.12
C ARG A 3 -8.57 38.49 -13.80
N GLY A 4 -7.64 37.86 -13.09
CA GLY A 4 -6.37 37.35 -13.65
C GLY A 4 -6.50 35.89 -14.02
N HIS A 5 -6.79 35.59 -15.29
CA HIS A 5 -6.75 34.24 -15.84
C HIS A 5 -5.31 33.88 -16.25
N LEU A 6 -4.72 32.88 -15.60
CA LEU A 6 -3.48 32.23 -16.07
C LEU A 6 -3.80 31.28 -17.23
N ARG A 7 -3.24 31.58 -18.41
CA ARG A 7 -3.31 30.74 -19.61
C ARG A 7 -2.22 29.67 -19.57
N ALA A 8 -2.61 28.41 -19.74
CA ALA A 8 -1.70 27.30 -20.02
C ALA A 8 -1.14 27.41 -21.46
N ARG A 9 0.19 27.33 -21.62
CA ARG A 9 0.85 27.14 -22.92
C ARG A 9 1.13 25.66 -23.13
N ALA A 10 0.43 25.05 -24.09
CA ALA A 10 0.75 23.72 -24.60
C ALA A 10 2.03 23.79 -25.47
N ARG A 11 3.01 22.93 -25.17
CA ARG A 11 4.10 22.57 -26.09
C ARG A 11 3.94 21.12 -26.49
N GLN A 12 3.65 20.91 -27.77
CA GLN A 12 3.75 19.63 -28.46
C GLN A 12 5.21 19.38 -28.85
N SER A 13 5.76 18.21 -28.55
CA SER A 13 6.88 17.62 -29.29
C SER A 13 6.74 16.11 -29.26
N ARG A 14 6.46 15.52 -30.42
CA ARG A 14 6.35 14.07 -30.64
C ARG A 14 7.52 13.62 -31.54
N LEU A 15 8.11 12.50 -31.09
CA LEU A 15 8.58 11.33 -31.86
C LEU A 15 9.94 11.36 -32.57
N GLY A 16 10.68 10.27 -32.33
CA GLY A 16 11.77 9.76 -33.18
C GLY A 16 12.67 8.74 -32.48
N VAL A 17 12.19 7.51 -32.24
CA VAL A 17 13.02 6.36 -31.82
C VAL A 17 13.11 5.41 -33.02
N GLU A 18 14.32 5.19 -33.52
CA GLU A 18 14.63 4.13 -34.49
C GLU A 18 15.14 2.87 -33.77
N GLY A 19 14.56 1.72 -34.12
CA GLY A 19 14.96 0.41 -33.63
C GLY A 19 15.84 -0.34 -34.64
N ALA A 20 16.69 -1.23 -34.13
CA ALA A 20 17.36 -2.24 -34.93
C ALA A 20 17.30 -3.63 -34.27
N ARG A 21 17.20 -4.62 -35.14
CA ARG A 21 16.78 -6.01 -34.93
C ARG A 21 17.95 -6.95 -34.60
N GLY A 22 17.64 -8.12 -34.03
CA GLY A 22 18.26 -9.39 -34.46
C GLY A 22 18.95 -10.22 -33.37
N GLY A 23 18.70 -11.53 -33.36
CA GLY A 23 19.58 -12.52 -32.73
C GLY A 23 18.86 -13.72 -32.08
N ALA A 24 18.69 -14.81 -32.83
CA ALA A 24 18.15 -16.08 -32.36
C ALA A 24 19.14 -16.90 -31.51
N ALA A 25 18.59 -17.75 -30.66
CA ALA A 25 19.27 -18.68 -29.75
C ALA A 25 19.97 -19.86 -30.46
N PRO A 26 20.92 -20.55 -29.79
CA PRO A 26 21.21 -21.94 -30.06
C PRO A 26 20.75 -22.87 -28.93
N ALA A 27 20.14 -23.98 -29.35
CA ALA A 27 19.66 -25.09 -28.53
C ALA A 27 20.82 -25.98 -28.02
N LEU A 28 20.70 -26.51 -26.80
CA LEU A 28 21.55 -27.58 -26.28
C LEU A 28 20.71 -28.72 -25.68
N ARG A 29 20.60 -29.75 -26.52
CA ARG A 29 20.37 -31.19 -26.32
C ARG A 29 19.95 -31.72 -24.94
N ARG A 30 18.82 -32.43 -24.98
CA ARG A 30 18.34 -33.43 -24.01
C ARG A 30 19.35 -34.57 -23.80
N ARG A 31 19.52 -35.01 -22.54
CA ARG A 31 19.74 -36.42 -22.20
C ARG A 31 18.73 -36.86 -21.14
N ALA A 32 17.96 -37.87 -21.50
CA ALA A 32 17.04 -38.57 -20.62
C ALA A 32 17.80 -39.64 -19.82
N ARG A 33 17.47 -39.79 -18.53
CA ARG A 33 17.62 -41.07 -17.83
C ARG A 33 16.34 -41.38 -17.07
N ARG A 34 15.69 -42.45 -17.51
CA ARG A 34 14.57 -43.13 -16.85
C ARG A 34 15.12 -43.95 -15.68
N LEU A 35 14.45 -43.89 -14.53
CA LEU A 35 14.34 -45.02 -13.62
C LEU A 35 12.87 -45.14 -13.18
N ARG A 36 12.35 -46.37 -13.26
CA ARG A 36 10.94 -46.74 -13.01
C ARG A 36 10.83 -47.52 -11.70
N ARG A 37 9.81 -47.17 -10.91
CA ARG A 37 8.88 -48.00 -10.06
C ARG A 37 9.51 -48.78 -8.88
N ARG A 38 8.87 -48.96 -7.71
CA ARG A 38 7.46 -49.33 -7.36
C ARG A 38 7.10 -48.86 -5.93
N GLY A 39 5.81 -48.66 -5.63
CA GLY A 39 5.23 -48.48 -4.26
C GLY A 39 4.97 -49.81 -3.55
N PRO A 40 3.96 -49.98 -2.64
CA PRO A 40 2.98 -49.03 -2.06
C PRO A 40 2.89 -49.07 -0.50
N GLY A 41 2.06 -48.23 0.11
CA GLY A 41 1.71 -48.35 1.54
C GLY A 41 0.74 -47.27 2.02
N SER A 42 -0.55 -47.59 2.06
CA SER A 42 -1.64 -46.74 2.50
C SER A 42 -1.77 -46.72 4.04
N ARG A 43 -1.97 -45.53 4.62
CA ARG A 43 -2.78 -45.37 5.84
C ARG A 43 -3.57 -44.07 5.75
N ALA A 44 -4.89 -44.22 5.68
CA ALA A 44 -5.86 -43.13 5.69
C ALA A 44 -5.83 -42.41 7.04
N ARG A 45 -5.67 -41.09 7.02
CA ARG A 45 -6.10 -40.19 8.10
C ARG A 45 -7.14 -39.24 7.54
N ARG A 46 -8.30 -39.22 8.19
CA ARG A 46 -9.42 -38.32 7.89
C ARG A 46 -8.97 -36.86 8.00
N VAL A 47 -9.28 -36.07 6.98
CA VAL A 47 -9.03 -34.62 6.91
C VAL A 47 -10.32 -33.89 7.31
N PRO A 48 -10.29 -32.85 8.17
CA PRO A 48 -11.45 -32.00 8.41
C PRO A 48 -11.79 -31.15 7.18
N ARG A 49 -13.07 -30.78 7.05
CA ARG A 49 -13.70 -30.17 5.88
C ARG A 49 -13.06 -28.84 5.40
N SER A 50 -12.80 -28.83 4.09
CA SER A 50 -12.69 -27.74 3.11
C SER A 50 -12.36 -26.31 3.58
N ALA A 51 -11.10 -25.91 3.35
CA ALA A 51 -10.77 -24.55 2.94
C ALA A 51 -10.94 -24.42 1.42
N ASP A 52 -11.50 -23.31 0.94
CA ASP A 52 -11.64 -22.99 -0.48
C ASP A 52 -10.25 -22.98 -1.16
N PRO A 53 -10.00 -23.79 -2.21
CA PRO A 53 -8.68 -23.93 -2.83
C PRO A 53 -8.23 -22.71 -3.66
N ARG A 54 -8.94 -21.57 -3.59
CA ARG A 54 -8.68 -20.37 -4.40
C ARG A 54 -7.89 -19.27 -3.71
N LEU A 55 -7.61 -19.38 -2.40
CA LEU A 55 -6.75 -18.45 -1.65
C LEU A 55 -5.47 -19.17 -1.26
N ARG A 56 -4.31 -18.65 -1.68
CA ARG A 56 -3.02 -19.28 -1.32
C ARG A 56 -2.71 -18.96 0.15
N PRO A 57 -1.94 -19.82 0.85
CA PRO A 57 -1.63 -19.65 2.28
C PRO A 57 -0.97 -18.31 2.66
N GLU A 58 -0.40 -17.61 1.68
CA GLU A 58 0.33 -16.34 1.84
C GLU A 58 -0.60 -15.16 2.20
N ASP A 59 -1.85 -15.17 1.76
CA ASP A 59 -2.76 -14.00 1.87
C ASP A 59 -3.38 -13.81 3.26
N HIS A 60 -3.34 -14.84 4.11
CA HIS A 60 -3.99 -14.80 5.43
C HIS A 60 -3.11 -14.18 6.53
N ARG A 61 -1.80 -14.09 6.32
CA ARG A 61 -0.85 -13.73 7.39
C ARG A 61 -0.68 -12.22 7.58
N LEU A 62 -0.86 -11.42 6.53
CA LEU A 62 -0.89 -9.95 6.64
C LEU A 62 -2.11 -9.48 7.44
N LEU A 63 -3.23 -10.21 7.36
CA LEU A 63 -4.45 -9.90 8.12
C LEU A 63 -4.20 -9.83 9.63
N GLY A 64 -3.45 -10.79 10.18
CA GLY A 64 -3.18 -10.85 11.61
C GLY A 64 -2.47 -9.59 12.16
N ARG A 65 -1.70 -8.87 11.33
CA ARG A 65 -1.08 -7.60 11.73
C ARG A 65 -2.07 -6.43 11.68
N PHE A 66 -2.90 -6.37 10.64
CA PHE A 66 -3.97 -5.38 10.58
C PHE A 66 -5.03 -5.58 11.67
N ASP A 67 -5.20 -6.81 12.16
CA ASP A 67 -6.11 -7.14 13.26
C ASP A 67 -5.51 -6.94 14.65
N ALA A 68 -4.22 -6.61 14.76
CA ALA A 68 -3.59 -6.32 16.05
C ALA A 68 -4.12 -5.01 16.65
N PRO A 69 -4.32 -4.94 17.98
CA PRO A 69 -4.74 -3.73 18.66
C PRO A 69 -3.67 -2.64 18.51
N HIS A 70 -4.08 -1.47 18.00
CA HIS A 70 -3.24 -0.28 17.98
C HIS A 70 -3.00 0.22 19.43
N PRO A 71 -1.84 0.81 19.78
CA PRO A 71 -1.61 1.39 21.11
C PRO A 71 -2.64 2.48 21.50
N CYS A 72 -3.25 3.11 20.50
CA CYS A 72 -4.40 4.02 20.64
C CYS A 72 -5.72 3.44 20.07
N ALA A 73 -5.85 2.12 19.88
CA ALA A 73 -7.08 1.54 19.32
C ALA A 73 -8.25 1.55 20.32
N PRO A 74 -9.48 1.86 19.88
CA PRO A 74 -10.69 1.54 20.63
C PRO A 74 -11.15 0.10 20.43
N ALA A 75 -12.11 -0.28 21.28
CA ALA A 75 -12.71 -1.60 21.34
C ALA A 75 -13.34 -2.05 20.01
N ALA A 76 -13.15 -3.34 19.70
CA ALA A 76 -13.80 -4.02 18.58
C ALA A 76 -15.32 -3.81 18.62
N ARG A 77 -15.84 -2.98 17.71
CA ARG A 77 -17.26 -2.96 17.35
C ARG A 77 -17.37 -3.10 15.84
N HIS A 78 -17.47 -4.35 15.40
CA HIS A 78 -18.21 -4.67 14.19
C HIS A 78 -19.67 -4.34 14.48
N GLN A 79 -20.07 -3.09 14.20
CA GLN A 79 -21.48 -2.76 14.10
C GLN A 79 -21.82 -2.85 12.62
N PRO A 80 -22.63 -3.84 12.19
CA PRO A 80 -23.15 -3.85 10.84
C PRO A 80 -23.86 -2.52 10.63
N ARG A 81 -23.46 -1.76 9.60
CA ARG A 81 -24.27 -0.62 9.15
C ARG A 81 -25.66 -1.17 8.86
N GLY A 82 -26.64 -0.77 9.66
CA GLY A 82 -28.04 -1.03 9.41
C GLY A 82 -28.41 -0.52 8.01
N ASP A 83 -29.02 -1.40 7.23
CA ASP A 83 -29.67 -1.21 5.93
C ASP A 83 -29.11 -0.12 4.99
N ARG A 84 -28.33 -0.60 4.01
CA ARG A 84 -28.05 -0.01 2.68
C ARG A 84 -27.42 1.39 2.65
N VAL A 85 -26.09 1.41 2.64
CA VAL A 85 -25.32 2.02 1.53
C VAL A 85 -24.15 1.09 1.19
N THR A 86 -24.14 0.56 -0.03
CA THR A 86 -23.29 -0.53 -0.55
C THR A 86 -22.01 -0.06 -1.25
N THR A 87 -21.61 1.20 -1.02
CA THR A 87 -20.50 1.84 -1.73
C THR A 87 -19.32 2.04 -0.80
N LEU A 88 -18.18 1.43 -1.13
CA LEU A 88 -16.88 1.67 -0.51
C LEU A 88 -16.43 3.11 -0.80
N ARG A 89 -16.29 3.93 0.24
CA ARG A 89 -15.81 5.31 0.11
C ARG A 89 -14.34 5.40 0.45
N ILE A 90 -13.54 5.89 -0.51
CA ILE A 90 -12.10 6.04 -0.37
C ILE A 90 -11.74 7.53 -0.45
N ALA A 91 -11.30 8.12 0.66
CA ALA A 91 -10.82 9.49 0.67
C ALA A 91 -9.33 9.54 0.27
N VAL A 92 -8.96 10.56 -0.50
CA VAL A 92 -7.56 10.87 -0.83
C VAL A 92 -7.20 12.20 -0.22
N LEU A 93 -6.22 12.21 0.69
CA LEU A 93 -5.74 13.41 1.36
C LEU A 93 -5.00 14.31 0.37
N ALA A 94 -5.40 15.59 0.30
CA ALA A 94 -4.79 16.66 -0.48
C ALA A 94 -4.29 16.18 -1.87
N PRO A 95 -5.17 15.64 -2.73
CA PRO A 95 -4.77 14.86 -3.91
C PRO A 95 -4.00 15.68 -4.96
N ASP A 96 -4.15 17.00 -4.97
CA ASP A 96 -3.40 17.88 -5.87
C ASP A 96 -1.94 18.07 -5.44
N VAL A 97 -1.61 17.73 -4.19
CA VAL A 97 -0.30 17.93 -3.56
C VAL A 97 0.37 16.59 -3.26
N LEU A 98 -0.34 15.64 -2.67
CA LEU A 98 0.18 14.35 -2.22
C LEU A 98 0.12 13.26 -3.30
N ASP A 99 0.57 13.58 -4.50
CA ASP A 99 0.63 12.62 -5.62
C ASP A 99 1.95 12.69 -6.42
N SER A 100 3.03 13.22 -5.85
CA SER A 100 4.29 13.43 -6.58
C SER A 100 4.87 12.15 -7.21
N ASN A 101 4.68 11.00 -6.55
CA ASN A 101 5.12 9.68 -7.04
C ASN A 101 3.96 8.81 -7.56
N GLY A 102 2.76 9.38 -7.75
CA GLY A 102 1.57 8.63 -8.18
C GLY A 102 0.91 7.81 -7.06
N ASP A 103 1.18 8.12 -5.79
CA ASP A 103 0.70 7.34 -4.65
C ASP A 103 -0.80 7.51 -4.38
N ALA A 104 -1.43 8.60 -4.83
CA ALA A 104 -2.88 8.75 -4.76
C ALA A 104 -3.59 7.67 -5.59
N ALA A 105 -2.91 7.09 -6.58
CA ALA A 105 -3.45 5.99 -7.37
C ALA A 105 -3.67 4.70 -6.55
N ASN A 106 -3.13 4.57 -5.33
CA ASN A 106 -3.51 3.50 -4.41
C ASN A 106 -5.04 3.47 -4.18
N ALA A 107 -5.71 4.63 -4.12
CA ALA A 107 -7.17 4.70 -4.02
C ALA A 107 -7.88 4.12 -5.25
N ARG A 108 -7.31 4.34 -6.45
CA ARG A 108 -7.84 3.78 -7.70
C ARG A 108 -7.67 2.27 -7.76
N VAL A 109 -6.55 1.75 -7.24
CA VAL A 109 -6.32 0.30 -7.12
C VAL A 109 -7.39 -0.33 -6.23
N LEU A 110 -7.61 0.22 -5.03
CA LEU A 110 -8.62 -0.25 -4.10
C LEU A 110 -10.03 -0.20 -4.70
N ALA A 111 -10.41 0.93 -5.31
CA ALA A 111 -11.72 1.07 -5.96
C ALA A 111 -11.91 0.08 -7.12
N ALA A 112 -10.89 -0.13 -7.95
CA ALA A 112 -10.97 -1.09 -9.05
C ALA A 112 -11.16 -2.52 -8.52
N ARG A 113 -10.37 -2.92 -7.51
CA ARG A 113 -10.46 -4.26 -6.92
C ARG A 113 -11.81 -4.50 -6.22
N ALA A 114 -12.34 -3.50 -5.51
CA ALA A 114 -13.67 -3.55 -4.90
C ALA A 114 -14.76 -3.74 -5.96
N ARG A 115 -14.75 -2.92 -7.03
CA ARG A 115 -15.73 -3.01 -8.13
C ARG A 115 -15.66 -4.34 -8.87
N TRP A 116 -14.47 -4.86 -9.13
CA TRP A 116 -14.33 -6.20 -9.73
C TRP A 116 -14.81 -7.30 -8.78
N SER A 117 -14.86 -7.06 -7.49
CA SER A 117 -15.44 -7.98 -6.49
C SER A 117 -16.94 -7.77 -6.27
N GLY A 118 -17.60 -6.91 -7.07
CA GLY A 118 -19.03 -6.64 -7.00
C GLY A 118 -19.45 -5.60 -5.96
N VAL A 119 -18.49 -4.86 -5.38
CA VAL A 119 -18.76 -3.79 -4.41
C VAL A 119 -18.60 -2.45 -5.12
N GLU A 120 -19.64 -1.62 -5.10
CA GLU A 120 -19.55 -0.25 -5.61
C GLU A 120 -18.47 0.51 -4.85
N ALA A 121 -17.74 1.39 -5.52
CA ALA A 121 -16.69 2.17 -4.87
C ALA A 121 -16.64 3.59 -5.43
N GLU A 122 -16.33 4.55 -4.58
CA GLU A 122 -16.08 5.94 -4.96
C GLU A 122 -14.75 6.42 -4.37
N VAL A 123 -14.05 7.25 -5.15
CA VAL A 123 -12.83 7.93 -4.70
C VAL A 123 -13.16 9.40 -4.59
N VAL A 124 -12.96 9.98 -3.42
CA VAL A 124 -13.32 11.36 -3.09
C VAL A 124 -12.10 12.13 -2.58
N PRO A 125 -11.98 13.42 -2.89
CA PRO A 125 -10.93 14.25 -2.32
C PRO A 125 -11.20 14.51 -0.83
N LEU A 126 -10.14 14.66 -0.07
CA LEU A 126 -10.11 15.28 1.25
C LEU A 126 -9.14 16.45 1.16
N ALA A 127 -9.63 17.61 0.73
CA ALA A 127 -8.85 18.81 0.48
C ALA A 127 -9.25 19.98 1.39
N THR A 128 -10.45 19.91 1.98
CA THR A 128 -11.03 20.95 2.84
C THR A 128 -11.71 20.32 4.05
N ALA A 129 -12.00 21.12 5.08
CA ALA A 129 -12.69 20.64 6.28
C ALA A 129 -14.11 20.10 5.98
N SER A 130 -14.82 20.66 4.99
CA SER A 130 -16.13 20.16 4.57
C SER A 130 -16.07 18.77 3.95
N ASP A 131 -14.95 18.40 3.30
CA ASP A 131 -14.78 17.03 2.81
C ASP A 131 -14.70 16.00 3.96
N ALA A 132 -14.32 16.45 5.16
CA ALA A 132 -14.23 15.64 6.37
C ALA A 132 -15.56 15.42 7.10
N GLU A 133 -16.69 15.94 6.56
CA GLU A 133 -18.02 15.72 7.14
C GLU A 133 -18.49 14.26 6.99
N VAL A 134 -18.03 13.56 5.95
CA VAL A 134 -18.42 12.17 5.67
C VAL A 134 -17.22 11.25 5.85
N ARG A 135 -17.30 10.38 6.86
CA ARG A 135 -16.28 9.36 7.14
C ARG A 135 -16.08 8.42 5.94
N PRO A 136 -14.84 8.23 5.46
CA PRO A 136 -14.51 7.20 4.47
C PRO A 136 -14.25 5.84 5.12
N ASP A 137 -14.33 4.77 4.34
CA ASP A 137 -13.93 3.43 4.77
C ASP A 137 -12.41 3.26 4.69
N VAL A 138 -11.78 3.94 3.72
CA VAL A 138 -10.31 3.98 3.56
C VAL A 138 -9.85 5.42 3.31
N LEU A 139 -8.79 5.85 4.00
CA LEU A 139 -8.06 7.08 3.74
C LEU A 139 -6.72 6.74 3.08
N VAL A 140 -6.42 7.38 1.95
CA VAL A 140 -5.14 7.30 1.25
C VAL A 140 -4.42 8.63 1.37
N ALA A 141 -3.17 8.61 1.83
CA ALA A 141 -2.28 9.77 1.88
C ALA A 141 -1.00 9.42 1.11
N GLY A 142 -0.77 10.06 -0.03
CA GLY A 142 0.46 9.88 -0.80
C GLY A 142 1.61 10.76 -0.31
N THR A 143 2.66 10.87 -1.11
CA THR A 143 3.78 11.78 -0.86
C THR A 143 3.65 13.08 -1.66
N GLY A 144 4.10 14.19 -1.09
CA GLY A 144 4.21 15.50 -1.73
C GLY A 144 5.63 16.05 -1.67
N ALA A 145 5.83 17.21 -2.30
CA ALA A 145 7.07 17.96 -2.22
C ALA A 145 7.17 18.71 -0.87
N ASP A 146 8.40 18.94 -0.39
CA ASP A 146 8.67 19.59 0.89
C ASP A 146 8.08 21.01 0.98
N GLU A 147 7.99 21.73 -0.15
CA GLU A 147 7.40 23.07 -0.24
C GLU A 147 5.90 23.10 0.05
N ASP A 148 5.19 22.00 -0.17
CA ASP A 148 3.74 21.92 0.04
C ASP A 148 3.35 21.40 1.43
N LEU A 149 4.27 20.72 2.13
CA LEU A 149 3.99 20.09 3.42
C LEU A 149 3.46 21.06 4.49
N PRO A 150 3.94 22.31 4.62
CA PRO A 150 3.40 23.23 5.62
C PRO A 150 1.89 23.49 5.47
N GLY A 151 1.40 23.61 4.23
CA GLY A 151 -0.02 23.81 3.96
C GLY A 151 -0.85 22.56 4.30
N VAL A 152 -0.33 21.38 3.95
CA VAL A 152 -0.99 20.10 4.27
C VAL A 152 -0.99 19.84 5.78
N LEU A 153 0.10 20.14 6.49
CA LEU A 153 0.16 20.04 7.95
C LEU A 153 -0.85 20.96 8.62
N ALA A 154 -0.98 22.22 8.17
CA ALA A 154 -1.97 23.14 8.73
C ALA A 154 -3.40 22.57 8.59
N PHE A 155 -3.73 22.04 7.40
CA PHE A 155 -5.01 21.36 7.16
C PHE A 155 -5.17 20.12 8.04
N LEU A 156 -4.15 19.27 8.13
CA LEU A 156 -4.19 18.07 8.98
C LEU A 156 -4.43 18.40 10.46
N HIS A 157 -3.82 19.48 10.98
CA HIS A 157 -4.06 19.94 12.35
C HIS A 157 -5.50 20.41 12.56
N GLU A 158 -6.11 21.05 11.57
CA GLU A 158 -7.53 21.46 11.60
C GLU A 158 -8.46 20.25 11.73
N ILE A 159 -8.21 19.18 10.95
CA ILE A 159 -9.06 17.98 10.92
C ILE A 159 -8.59 16.84 11.82
N ALA A 160 -7.53 17.03 12.61
CA ALA A 160 -6.92 15.96 13.42
C ALA A 160 -7.91 15.24 14.37
N PRO A 161 -8.82 15.94 15.09
CA PRO A 161 -9.82 15.26 15.91
C PRO A 161 -10.75 14.35 15.09
N THR A 162 -11.14 14.79 13.90
CA THR A 162 -11.97 14.03 12.97
C THR A 162 -11.25 12.79 12.44
N LEU A 163 -9.97 12.91 12.05
CA LEU A 163 -9.18 11.79 11.58
C LEU A 163 -8.99 10.71 12.65
N ARG A 164 -8.74 11.11 13.91
CA ARG A 164 -8.67 10.18 15.03
C ARG A 164 -10.01 9.46 15.24
N ALA A 165 -11.11 10.21 15.23
CA ALA A 165 -12.45 9.62 15.35
C ALA A 165 -12.78 8.64 14.21
N TRP A 166 -12.30 8.89 12.99
CA TRP A 166 -12.48 7.98 11.85
C TRP A 166 -11.73 6.67 12.05
N VAL A 167 -10.45 6.74 12.44
CA VAL A 167 -9.65 5.54 12.74
C VAL A 167 -10.27 4.77 13.90
N ASP A 168 -10.74 5.47 14.93
CA ASP A 168 -11.45 4.88 16.06
C ASP A 168 -12.73 4.14 15.64
N GLN A 169 -13.36 4.59 14.56
CA GLN A 169 -14.56 4.00 13.98
C GLN A 169 -14.27 2.97 12.87
N GLY A 170 -13.00 2.60 12.67
CA GLY A 170 -12.59 1.54 11.75
C GLY A 170 -12.23 1.98 10.34
N THR A 171 -12.00 3.28 10.09
CA THR A 171 -11.40 3.72 8.82
C THR A 171 -9.99 3.16 8.68
N GLN A 172 -9.71 2.52 7.54
CA GLN A 172 -8.37 2.04 7.21
C GLN A 172 -7.52 3.18 6.67
N VAL A 173 -6.21 3.20 6.95
CA VAL A 173 -5.31 4.26 6.47
C VAL A 173 -4.16 3.65 5.69
N VAL A 174 -3.92 4.18 4.49
CA VAL A 174 -2.77 3.87 3.63
C VAL A 174 -1.99 5.15 3.42
N ALA A 175 -0.87 5.29 4.12
CA ALA A 175 -0.03 6.47 4.08
C ALA A 175 1.35 6.12 3.50
N VAL A 176 1.82 6.93 2.55
CA VAL A 176 3.06 6.71 1.81
C VAL A 176 3.96 7.94 1.87
N GLY A 177 5.25 7.75 2.15
CA GLY A 177 6.25 8.82 2.20
C GLY A 177 5.84 9.98 3.12
N ALA A 178 5.89 11.22 2.62
CA ALA A 178 5.58 12.41 3.42
C ALA A 178 4.15 12.41 4.01
N GLY A 179 3.19 11.76 3.34
CA GLY A 179 1.84 11.59 3.88
C GLY A 179 1.83 10.75 5.16
N TRP A 180 2.68 9.73 5.26
CA TRP A 180 2.84 8.95 6.49
C TRP A 180 3.57 9.74 7.57
N GLU A 181 4.66 10.40 7.21
CA GLU A 181 5.50 11.17 8.12
C GLU A 181 4.72 12.30 8.82
N MET A 182 3.86 13.04 8.09
CA MET A 182 3.00 14.09 8.68
C MET A 182 1.93 13.54 9.62
N LEU A 183 1.52 12.28 9.43
CA LEU A 183 0.56 11.60 10.30
C LEU A 183 1.23 11.01 11.55
N ALA A 184 2.56 11.01 11.66
CA ALA A 184 3.29 10.59 12.84
C ALA A 184 3.38 11.72 13.91
N GLY A 185 4.20 11.54 14.94
CA GLY A 185 4.37 12.51 16.04
C GLY A 185 5.02 13.82 15.59
N SER A 186 6.07 13.73 14.77
CA SER A 186 6.77 14.86 14.18
C SER A 186 7.39 14.52 12.83
N ILE A 187 7.70 15.56 12.07
CA ILE A 187 8.35 15.47 10.76
C ILE A 187 9.47 16.50 10.64
N SER A 188 10.62 16.06 10.16
CA SER A 188 11.74 16.94 9.85
C SER A 188 11.48 17.70 8.55
N THR A 189 11.66 19.02 8.55
CA THR A 189 11.51 19.86 7.35
C THR A 189 12.74 20.75 7.17
N ALA A 190 12.90 21.34 5.99
CA ALA A 190 13.97 22.29 5.70
C ALA A 190 13.96 23.53 6.63
N ALA A 191 12.81 23.88 7.20
CA ALA A 191 12.65 25.00 8.13
C ALA A 191 12.87 24.63 9.61
N GLY A 192 13.27 23.38 9.89
CA GLY A 192 13.27 22.79 11.22
C GLY A 192 12.11 21.80 11.42
N GLY A 193 12.16 20.98 12.46
CA GLY A 193 11.12 19.98 12.73
C GLY A 193 9.74 20.60 12.96
N ALA A 194 8.69 19.94 12.48
CA ALA A 194 7.29 20.31 12.66
C ALA A 194 6.52 19.22 13.41
N ARG A 195 5.48 19.60 14.14
CA ARG A 195 4.59 18.65 14.80
C ARG A 195 3.67 18.00 13.77
N GLY A 196 3.65 16.67 13.73
CA GLY A 196 2.64 15.90 13.03
C GLY A 196 1.35 15.78 13.85
N ILE A 197 0.38 14.98 13.41
CA ILE A 197 -0.89 14.83 14.15
C ILE A 197 -0.93 13.63 15.12
N GLY A 198 0.12 12.81 15.14
CA GLY A 198 0.26 11.69 16.08
C GLY A 198 -0.77 10.57 15.88
N LEU A 199 -1.15 10.30 14.64
CA LEU A 199 -2.00 9.16 14.27
C LEU A 199 -1.20 7.86 14.23
N PHE A 200 0.04 7.93 13.74
CA PHE A 200 1.04 6.87 13.80
C PHE A 200 2.00 7.11 14.98
N PRO A 201 2.56 6.05 15.59
CA PRO A 201 3.66 6.21 16.52
C PRO A 201 4.94 6.63 15.78
N GLY A 202 5.88 7.18 16.54
CA GLY A 202 7.20 7.53 16.04
C GLY A 202 7.30 8.92 15.42
N ASP A 203 8.50 9.22 14.95
CA ASP A 203 8.91 10.53 14.46
C ASP A 203 9.75 10.38 13.18
N SER A 204 9.49 11.26 12.22
CA SER A 204 10.24 11.36 10.98
C SER A 204 11.46 12.27 11.16
N VAL A 205 12.65 11.68 11.03
CA VAL A 205 13.94 12.35 11.19
C VAL A 205 14.67 12.42 9.86
N THR A 206 15.44 13.49 9.64
CA THR A 206 16.34 13.58 8.48
C THR A 206 17.30 12.39 8.46
N GLY A 207 17.42 11.77 7.29
CA GLY A 207 18.31 10.66 6.99
C GLY A 207 19.16 10.93 5.75
N GLU A 208 19.90 9.90 5.32
CA GLU A 208 20.55 9.91 4.00
C GLU A 208 19.50 9.66 2.91
N ARG A 209 19.71 10.22 1.72
CA ARG A 209 18.77 10.00 0.61
C ARG A 209 18.78 8.54 0.17
N ALA A 210 17.62 7.89 0.26
CA ALA A 210 17.38 6.56 -0.29
C ALA A 210 16.63 6.70 -1.62
N THR A 211 17.15 6.07 -2.69
CA THR A 211 16.54 6.07 -4.02
C THR A 211 16.90 4.78 -4.74
N ASP A 212 16.10 3.73 -4.51
CA ASP A 212 16.34 2.40 -5.07
C ASP A 212 15.03 1.56 -5.08
N ASP A 213 15.07 0.36 -5.64
CA ASP A 213 14.05 -0.64 -5.33
C ASP A 213 14.03 -0.93 -3.82
N LEU A 214 12.85 -1.23 -3.29
CA LEU A 214 12.69 -1.63 -1.90
C LEU A 214 11.96 -2.97 -1.83
N LEU A 215 12.60 -3.96 -1.22
CA LEU A 215 12.06 -5.30 -0.99
C LEU A 215 11.88 -5.52 0.51
N VAL A 216 10.67 -5.88 0.92
CA VAL A 216 10.31 -6.05 2.32
C VAL A 216 9.73 -7.44 2.54
N GLU A 217 10.39 -8.24 3.37
CA GLU A 217 9.86 -9.51 3.85
C GLU A 217 8.79 -9.27 4.91
N THR A 218 7.60 -9.82 4.66
CA THR A 218 6.48 -9.79 5.60
C THR A 218 5.97 -11.20 5.84
N PRO A 219 5.14 -11.44 6.87
CA PRO A 219 4.49 -12.73 7.05
C PRO A 219 3.65 -13.19 5.85
N GLY A 220 3.16 -12.27 5.01
CA GLY A 220 2.40 -12.57 3.78
C GLY A 220 3.24 -12.54 2.50
N GLY A 221 4.57 -12.67 2.63
CA GLY A 221 5.49 -12.73 1.50
C GLY A 221 6.27 -11.44 1.28
N VAL A 222 7.00 -11.40 0.16
CA VAL A 222 7.88 -10.27 -0.19
C VAL A 222 7.08 -9.19 -0.91
N LEU A 223 7.06 -8.01 -0.32
CA LEU A 223 6.58 -6.78 -0.95
C LEU A 223 7.70 -6.15 -1.78
N VAL A 224 7.31 -5.51 -2.87
CA VAL A 224 8.23 -4.81 -3.78
C VAL A 224 7.68 -3.43 -4.09
N GLY A 225 8.54 -2.43 -4.05
CA GLY A 225 8.23 -1.06 -4.42
C GLY A 225 9.50 -0.34 -4.86
N PHE A 226 9.45 0.97 -4.76
CA PHE A 226 10.60 1.84 -4.94
C PHE A 226 10.61 2.81 -3.76
N GLU A 227 11.76 3.09 -3.19
CA GLU A 227 11.91 4.11 -2.14
C GLU A 227 12.51 5.37 -2.73
N ASN A 228 12.03 6.53 -2.29
CA ASN A 228 12.55 7.82 -2.73
C ASN A 228 12.35 8.88 -1.64
N HIS A 229 13.18 8.84 -0.59
CA HIS A 229 13.01 9.65 0.61
C HIS A 229 14.36 10.13 1.18
N GLU A 230 14.31 11.21 1.97
CA GLU A 230 15.45 11.76 2.74
C GLU A 230 15.17 11.76 4.23
N ARG A 231 14.14 11.01 4.63
CA ARG A 231 13.62 10.94 5.99
C ARG A 231 13.37 9.48 6.29
N ARG A 232 13.60 9.12 7.54
CA ARG A 232 13.31 7.78 8.06
C ARG A 232 12.45 7.89 9.30
N MET A 233 11.64 6.88 9.56
CA MET A 233 10.87 6.82 10.78
C MET A 233 11.69 6.26 11.94
N THR A 234 11.52 6.83 13.12
CA THR A 234 12.13 6.37 14.37
C THR A 234 11.09 6.25 15.47
N GLY A 235 11.38 5.49 16.54
CA GLY A 235 10.42 5.31 17.63
C GLY A 235 9.27 4.35 17.31
N ILE A 236 9.37 3.60 16.22
CA ILE A 236 8.43 2.52 15.86
C ILE A 236 8.92 1.20 16.49
N PRO A 237 8.11 0.52 17.32
CA PRO A 237 8.44 -0.82 17.81
C PRO A 237 8.58 -1.82 16.65
N LEU A 238 9.61 -2.67 16.69
CA LEU A 238 9.93 -3.60 15.59
C LEU A 238 8.79 -4.58 15.30
N GLU A 239 8.03 -4.98 16.32
CA GLU A 239 6.85 -5.83 16.21
C GLU A 239 5.71 -5.20 15.40
N HIS A 240 5.70 -3.86 15.29
CA HIS A 240 4.73 -3.09 14.53
C HIS A 240 5.21 -2.74 13.11
N ALA A 241 6.49 -3.00 12.80
CA ALA A 241 7.06 -2.71 11.49
C ALA A 241 6.33 -3.50 10.39
N LEU A 242 6.13 -2.92 9.21
CA LEU A 242 5.50 -3.62 8.07
C LEU A 242 6.30 -4.87 7.69
N GLY A 243 7.63 -4.81 7.77
CA GLY A 243 8.47 -5.99 7.63
C GLY A 243 9.97 -5.72 7.72
N ARG A 244 10.75 -6.74 7.36
CA ARG A 244 12.21 -6.71 7.34
C ARG A 244 12.70 -6.36 5.95
N VAL A 245 13.63 -5.42 5.83
CA VAL A 245 14.22 -5.03 4.54
C VAL A 245 15.13 -6.16 4.03
N LEU A 246 14.91 -6.57 2.78
CA LEU A 246 15.75 -7.51 2.04
C LEU A 246 16.69 -6.79 1.06
N HIS A 247 16.24 -5.67 0.51
CA HIS A 247 17.00 -4.79 -0.39
C HIS A 247 16.44 -3.37 -0.25
N GLY A 248 17.31 -2.36 -0.32
CA GLY A 248 16.99 -0.96 -0.03
C GLY A 248 17.32 -0.57 1.41
N THR A 249 16.80 0.58 1.83
CA THR A 249 17.09 1.26 3.09
C THR A 249 15.93 1.13 4.07
N GLY A 250 14.70 1.37 3.60
CA GLY A 250 13.51 1.47 4.45
C GLY A 250 13.65 2.57 5.51
N ASP A 251 13.21 2.30 6.73
CA ASP A 251 13.41 3.19 7.90
C ASP A 251 14.84 3.13 8.48
N GLY A 252 15.70 2.32 7.87
CA GLY A 252 17.01 1.96 8.41
C GLY A 252 16.93 0.82 9.43
N ALA A 253 18.09 0.43 9.97
CA ALA A 253 18.22 -0.71 10.89
C ALA A 253 17.57 -2.03 10.41
N GLY A 254 17.41 -2.20 9.10
CA GLY A 254 16.91 -3.42 8.46
C GLY A 254 15.38 -3.60 8.50
N HIS A 255 14.61 -2.56 8.81
CA HIS A 255 13.14 -2.62 8.88
C HIS A 255 12.49 -1.51 8.07
N GLU A 256 11.22 -1.71 7.77
CA GLU A 256 10.45 -0.79 6.94
C GLU A 256 9.00 -0.76 7.41
N GLY A 257 8.44 0.44 7.46
CA GLY A 257 7.03 0.73 7.49
C GLY A 257 6.37 0.48 8.85
N TYR A 258 5.06 0.66 8.87
CA TYR A 258 4.18 0.38 10.00
C TYR A 258 2.93 -0.34 9.49
N ALA A 259 2.51 -1.40 10.18
CA ALA A 259 1.30 -2.14 9.80
C ALA A 259 0.57 -2.70 11.03
N VAL A 260 -0.26 -1.89 11.67
CA VAL A 260 -1.03 -2.29 12.87
C VAL A 260 -2.41 -1.63 12.87
N GLY A 261 -3.43 -2.38 13.28
CA GLY A 261 -4.75 -1.82 13.60
C GLY A 261 -5.52 -1.22 12.41
N GLY A 262 -5.11 -1.51 11.17
CA GLY A 262 -5.67 -0.87 9.97
C GLY A 262 -4.92 0.36 9.49
N LEU A 263 -3.81 0.70 10.15
CA LEU A 263 -2.89 1.74 9.71
C LEU A 263 -1.72 1.11 8.98
N LEU A 264 -1.52 1.50 7.72
CA LEU A 264 -0.37 1.18 6.90
C LEU A 264 0.42 2.46 6.64
N GLY A 265 1.67 2.49 7.08
CA GLY A 265 2.66 3.51 6.76
C GLY A 265 3.84 2.87 6.03
N THR A 266 4.31 3.44 4.92
CA THR A 266 5.44 2.87 4.18
C THR A 266 6.15 3.88 3.28
N HIS A 267 7.43 3.64 3.02
CA HIS A 267 8.23 4.25 1.97
C HIS A 267 8.15 3.51 0.62
N LEU A 268 7.41 2.40 0.53
CA LEU A 268 7.14 1.72 -0.74
C LEU A 268 6.24 2.59 -1.64
N HIS A 269 6.79 3.08 -2.74
CA HIS A 269 6.04 3.69 -3.84
C HIS A 269 5.71 2.68 -4.95
N GLY A 270 4.92 3.09 -5.95
CA GLY A 270 4.74 2.27 -7.14
C GLY A 270 3.57 2.63 -8.06
N PRO A 271 2.36 2.94 -7.59
CA PRO A 271 1.81 2.85 -6.22
C PRO A 271 1.92 1.44 -5.60
N VAL A 272 2.16 1.37 -4.28
CA VAL A 272 2.45 0.12 -3.56
C VAL A 272 1.38 -0.97 -3.72
N LEU A 273 0.10 -0.61 -3.73
CA LEU A 273 -1.00 -1.57 -3.78
C LEU A 273 -1.16 -2.23 -5.17
N ALA A 274 -0.75 -1.56 -6.24
CA ALA A 274 -0.76 -2.16 -7.58
C ALA A 274 0.33 -3.23 -7.71
N LYS A 275 1.51 -2.97 -7.12
CA LYS A 275 2.63 -3.91 -7.13
C LYS A 275 2.42 -5.08 -6.16
N ASN A 276 1.65 -4.86 -5.10
CA ASN A 276 1.45 -5.82 -4.01
C ASN A 276 -0.06 -6.09 -3.78
N PRO A 277 -0.72 -6.86 -4.66
CA PRO A 277 -2.15 -7.12 -4.55
C PRO A 277 -2.63 -7.71 -3.23
N SER A 278 -1.83 -8.59 -2.61
CA SER A 278 -2.16 -9.18 -1.31
C SER A 278 -2.29 -8.13 -0.19
N LEU A 279 -1.54 -7.02 -0.30
CA LEU A 279 -1.66 -5.89 0.61
C LEU A 279 -2.97 -5.12 0.38
N ALA A 280 -3.34 -4.91 -0.89
CA ALA A 280 -4.62 -4.28 -1.25
C ALA A 280 -5.81 -5.11 -0.74
N ASP A 281 -5.74 -6.44 -0.92
CA ASP A 281 -6.79 -7.37 -0.48
C ASP A 281 -6.91 -7.39 1.05
N ALA A 282 -5.79 -7.28 1.77
CA ALA A 282 -5.80 -7.21 3.23
C ALA A 282 -6.55 -5.96 3.73
N ILE A 283 -6.30 -4.81 3.10
CA ILE A 283 -7.00 -3.54 3.42
C ILE A 283 -8.49 -3.66 3.09
N LEU A 284 -8.84 -4.19 1.91
CA LEU A 284 -10.24 -4.32 1.47
C LEU A 284 -11.03 -5.31 2.33
N ARG A 285 -10.45 -6.45 2.72
CA ARG A 285 -11.08 -7.39 3.65
C ARG A 285 -11.39 -6.74 4.99
N ARG A 286 -10.52 -5.85 5.48
CA ARG A 286 -10.77 -5.15 6.74
C ARG A 286 -11.84 -4.07 6.62
N ALA A 287 -11.86 -3.35 5.51
CA ALA A 287 -12.88 -2.32 5.24
C ALA A 287 -14.28 -2.91 4.94
N LEU A 288 -14.35 -4.06 4.27
CA LEU A 288 -15.59 -4.62 3.72
C LEU A 288 -16.03 -5.95 4.34
N GLY A 289 -15.16 -6.60 5.12
CA GLY A 289 -15.42 -7.94 5.66
C GLY A 289 -15.77 -8.95 4.57
N ASP A 290 -16.80 -9.74 4.82
CA ASP A 290 -17.30 -10.77 3.91
C ASP A 290 -17.88 -10.23 2.59
N ALA A 291 -18.13 -8.92 2.49
CA ALA A 291 -18.58 -8.32 1.23
C ALA A 291 -17.46 -8.28 0.17
N TYR A 292 -16.20 -8.44 0.56
CA TYR A 292 -15.07 -8.48 -0.36
C TYR A 292 -14.54 -9.91 -0.58
N SER A 293 -14.52 -10.33 -1.85
CA SER A 293 -13.96 -11.62 -2.27
C SER A 293 -13.12 -11.45 -3.54
N PRO A 294 -11.81 -11.78 -3.52
CA PRO A 294 -10.94 -11.64 -4.69
C PRO A 294 -11.08 -12.83 -5.66
N SER A 295 -12.31 -13.13 -6.09
CA SER A 295 -12.62 -14.31 -6.92
C SER A 295 -12.73 -14.03 -8.42
N ASP A 296 -12.89 -12.77 -8.81
CA ASP A 296 -13.07 -12.31 -10.20
C ASP A 296 -11.82 -12.58 -11.06
N GLU A 297 -12.02 -12.89 -12.34
CA GLU A 297 -10.95 -13.22 -13.28
C GLU A 297 -9.99 -12.05 -13.54
N ARG A 298 -10.51 -10.81 -13.54
CA ARG A 298 -9.67 -9.61 -13.73
C ARG A 298 -8.66 -9.44 -12.60
N LEU A 299 -9.06 -9.75 -11.37
CA LEU A 299 -8.16 -9.73 -10.21
C LEU A 299 -7.02 -10.73 -10.40
N ARG A 300 -7.34 -11.95 -10.83
CA ARG A 300 -6.30 -12.96 -11.10
C ARG A 300 -5.31 -12.47 -12.16
N LEU A 301 -5.79 -11.91 -13.27
CA LEU A 301 -4.93 -11.42 -14.36
C LEU A 301 -3.97 -10.32 -13.90
N VAL A 302 -4.48 -9.32 -13.15
CA VAL A 302 -3.61 -8.24 -12.64
C VAL A 302 -2.65 -8.75 -11.57
N ASP A 303 -3.06 -9.75 -10.78
CA ASP A 303 -2.21 -10.35 -9.74
C ASP A 303 -1.07 -11.17 -10.34
N GLU A 304 -1.33 -11.88 -11.44
CA GLU A 304 -0.29 -12.56 -12.21
C GLU A 304 0.69 -11.58 -12.84
N THR A 305 0.19 -10.45 -13.35
CA THR A 305 1.02 -9.37 -13.90
C THR A 305 1.90 -8.75 -12.82
N ALA A 306 1.33 -8.42 -11.66
CA ALA A 306 2.06 -7.88 -10.52
C ALA A 306 3.09 -8.89 -9.99
N ARG A 307 2.73 -10.18 -9.90
CA ARG A 307 3.67 -11.26 -9.53
C ARG A 307 4.84 -11.33 -10.51
N ALA A 308 4.57 -11.37 -11.82
CA ALA A 308 5.62 -11.44 -12.83
C ALA A 308 6.56 -10.22 -12.76
N ALA A 309 6.02 -9.01 -12.56
CA ALA A 309 6.82 -7.81 -12.37
C ALA A 309 7.71 -7.89 -11.12
N ARG A 310 7.16 -8.36 -9.99
CA ARG A 310 7.92 -8.56 -8.75
C ARG A 310 9.01 -9.62 -8.92
N ASP A 311 8.75 -10.69 -9.65
CA ASP A 311 9.71 -11.77 -9.89
C ASP A 311 10.92 -11.29 -10.72
N VAL A 312 10.67 -10.42 -11.72
CA VAL A 312 11.75 -9.78 -12.50
C VAL A 312 12.64 -8.92 -11.60
N ILE A 313 12.05 -8.11 -10.73
CA ILE A 313 12.79 -7.24 -9.81
C ILE A 313 13.58 -8.08 -8.80
N ALA A 314 12.93 -9.03 -8.13
CA ALA A 314 13.59 -9.89 -7.14
C ALA A 314 14.76 -10.68 -7.74
N LYS A 315 14.59 -11.22 -8.96
CA LYS A 315 15.67 -11.91 -9.69
C LYS A 315 16.82 -10.98 -10.04
N ARG A 316 16.54 -9.75 -10.50
CA ARG A 316 17.57 -8.75 -10.81
C ARG A 316 18.42 -8.43 -9.56
N LEU A 317 17.78 -8.38 -8.40
CA LEU A 317 18.42 -8.03 -7.13
C LEU A 317 19.02 -9.24 -6.38
N GLY A 318 18.94 -10.45 -6.95
CA GLY A 318 19.49 -11.65 -6.33
C GLY A 318 18.73 -12.13 -5.09
N VAL A 319 17.51 -11.65 -4.86
CA VAL A 319 16.66 -12.08 -3.75
C VAL A 319 15.88 -13.33 -4.17
N GLY A 320 16.34 -14.50 -3.71
CA GLY A 320 15.62 -15.76 -3.87
C GLY A 320 14.38 -15.80 -2.97
N ARG A 321 13.23 -16.22 -3.52
CA ARG A 321 12.01 -16.50 -2.75
C ARG A 321 11.97 -17.91 -2.22
#